data_AF-A0A172Q786-F1
#
_entry.id   AF-A0A172Q786-F1
#
_cell.length_a   1.000
_cell.length_b   1.000
_cell.length_c   1.000
_cell.angle_alpha   90.00
_cell.angle_beta   90.00
_cell.angle_gamma   90.00
#
_symmetry.space_group_name_H-M   'P 1'
#
loop_
_entity.id
_entity.type
_entity.pdbx_description
1 polymer ?
#
loop_
_entity_poly.entity_id
_entity_poly.type
_entity_poly.pdbx_seq_one_letter_code
_entity_poly.pdbx_strand_id
1 'polypeptide(L)' 'MFVGSPQELADKIIGLVNHLQLNRFMLHLPIGSMPHKKTLEAIRLFGKETAPIVRQHFESVSKSK' A
#
# COMPACT_ATOMS: atom_id res chain seq x y z
N MET A 1 -2.44 -2.03 11.78
CA MET A 1 -3.32 -2.73 10.82
C MET A 1 -3.49 -1.86 9.58
N PHE A 2 -3.36 -2.43 8.37
CA PHE A 2 -3.39 -1.70 7.10
C PHE A 2 -4.78 -1.82 6.45
N VAL A 3 -5.67 -0.89 6.81
CA VAL A 3 -7.08 -0.85 6.38
C VAL A 3 -7.48 0.61 6.15
N GLY A 4 -8.32 0.85 5.14
CA GLY A 4 -8.85 2.17 4.80
C GLY A 4 -9.08 2.30 3.30
N SER A 5 -9.33 3.54 2.86
CA SER A 5 -9.30 3.93 1.46
C SER A 5 -7.89 3.77 0.85
N PRO A 6 -7.77 3.73 -0.49
CA PRO A 6 -6.47 3.62 -1.15
C PRO A 6 -5.46 4.70 -0.76
N GLN A 7 -5.94 5.94 -0.52
CA GLN A 7 -5.12 7.06 -0.06
C GLN A 7 -4.63 6.87 1.37
N GLU A 8 -5.54 6.58 2.32
CA GLU A 8 -5.16 6.34 3.72
C GLU A 8 -4.20 5.15 3.85
N LEU A 9 -4.37 4.14 3.01
CA LEU A 9 -3.48 2.98 2.96
C LEU A 9 -2.09 3.38 2.45
N ALA A 10 -2.01 4.20 1.41
CA ALA A 10 -0.74 4.71 0.88
C ALA A 10 0.00 5.54 1.92
N ASP A 11 -0.70 6.46 2.59
CA ASP A 11 -0.11 7.32 3.63
C ASP A 11 0.46 6.49 4.79
N LYS A 12 -0.26 5.44 5.21
CA LYS A 12 0.23 4.49 6.23
C LYS A 12 1.47 3.73 5.77
N ILE A 13 1.52 3.29 4.50
CA ILE A 13 2.67 2.58 3.95
C ILE A 13 3.89 3.50 3.89
N ILE A 14 3.72 4.72 3.37
CA ILE A 14 4.79 5.74 3.30
C ILE A 14 5.32 6.06 4.69
N GLY A 15 4.43 6.28 5.66
CA GLY A 15 4.81 6.52 7.04
C GLY A 15 5.61 5.36 7.64
N LEU A 16 5.18 4.12 7.44
CA LEU A 16 5.91 2.93 7.91
C LEU A 16 7.30 2.83 7.26
N VAL A 17 7.36 2.96 5.93
CA VAL A 17 8.62 2.85 5.17
C VAL A 17 9.62 3.91 5.61
N ASN A 18 9.18 5.16 5.82
CA ASN A 18 10.04 6.24 6.29
C ASN A 18 10.50 6.03 7.73
N HIS A 19 9.62 5.58 8.62
CA HIS A 19 9.94 5.41 10.03
C HIS A 19 10.91 4.25 10.27
N LEU A 20 10.73 3.14 9.55
CA LEU A 20 11.52 1.92 9.72
C LEU A 20 12.60 1.71 8.64
N GLN A 21 12.74 2.66 7.70
CA GLN A 21 13.69 2.61 6.58
C GLN A 21 13.61 1.31 5.78
N LEU A 22 12.38 0.87 5.49
CA LEU A 22 12.13 -0.38 4.77
C LEU A 22 12.37 -0.21 3.27
N ASN A 23 12.91 -1.24 2.62
CA ASN A 23 13.03 -1.30 1.15
C ASN A 23 11.91 -2.13 0.48
N ARG A 24 11.09 -2.82 1.28
CA ARG A 24 10.04 -3.72 0.80
C ARG A 24 8.86 -3.72 1.77
N PHE A 25 7.65 -3.64 1.21
CA PHE A 25 6.40 -3.78 1.93
C PHE A 25 5.63 -5.00 1.40
N MET A 26 5.16 -5.87 2.30
CA MET A 26 4.34 -7.04 1.96
C MET A 26 2.99 -6.93 2.65
N LEU A 27 1.91 -7.12 1.89
CA LEU A 27 0.54 -7.09 2.39
C LEU A 27 -0.03 -8.51 2.38
N HIS A 28 -0.47 -8.99 3.54
CA HIS A 28 -1.12 -10.29 3.67
C HIS A 28 -2.64 -10.17 3.50
N LEU A 29 -3.19 -10.90 2.51
CA LEU A 29 -4.61 -11.05 2.24
C LEU A 29 -4.87 -12.50 1.77
N PRO A 30 -5.97 -13.16 2.14
CA PRO A 30 -7.07 -12.70 3.01
C PRO A 30 -6.84 -12.94 4.51
N ILE A 31 -7.58 -12.22 5.36
CA ILE A 31 -7.64 -12.46 6.80
C ILE A 31 -8.84 -13.38 7.10
N GLY A 32 -8.59 -14.64 7.46
CA GLY A 32 -9.65 -15.62 7.75
C GLY A 32 -10.53 -15.96 6.54
N SER A 33 -11.81 -16.23 6.77
CA SER A 33 -12.78 -16.68 5.75
C SER A 33 -13.39 -15.53 4.93
N MET A 34 -12.59 -14.54 4.52
CA MET A 34 -13.10 -13.44 3.69
C MET A 34 -13.63 -13.97 2.33
N PRO A 35 -14.76 -13.43 1.83
CA PRO A 35 -15.26 -13.80 0.51
C PRO A 35 -14.22 -13.54 -0.59
N HIS A 36 -14.00 -14.53 -1.44
CA HIS A 36 -12.99 -14.48 -2.50
C HIS A 36 -13.11 -13.21 -3.38
N LYS A 37 -14.33 -12.81 -3.75
CA LYS A 37 -14.60 -11.60 -4.53
C LYS A 37 -14.07 -10.33 -3.86
N LYS A 38 -14.19 -10.22 -2.52
CA LYS A 38 -13.69 -9.07 -1.77
C LYS A 38 -12.15 -9.06 -1.72
N THR A 39 -11.54 -10.24 -1.60
CA THR A 39 -10.08 -10.38 -1.65
C THR A 39 -9.53 -9.95 -3.02
N LEU A 40 -10.14 -10.40 -4.12
CA LEU A 40 -9.75 -9.99 -5.46
C LEU A 40 -9.92 -8.48 -5.68
N GLU A 41 -11.01 -7.90 -5.16
CA GLU A 41 -11.23 -6.46 -5.25
C GLU A 41 -10.19 -5.66 -4.47
N ALA A 42 -9.81 -6.12 -3.27
CA ALA A 42 -8.73 -5.50 -2.49
C ALA A 42 -7.39 -5.56 -3.22
N ILE A 43 -7.06 -6.69 -3.86
CA ILE A 43 -5.85 -6.83 -4.68
C ILE A 43 -5.90 -5.86 -5.87
N ARG A 44 -7.05 -5.76 -6.54
CA ARG A 44 -7.24 -4.85 -7.69
C ARG A 44 -7.06 -3.38 -7.29
N LEU A 45 -7.69 -2.96 -6.19
CA LEU A 45 -7.56 -1.60 -5.66
C LEU A 45 -6.12 -1.29 -5.23
N PHE A 46 -5.48 -2.23 -4.54
CA PHE A 46 -4.08 -2.07 -4.14
C PHE A 46 -3.16 -1.88 -5.35
N GLY A 47 -3.31 -2.72 -6.38
CA GLY A 47 -2.48 -2.64 -7.59
C GLY A 47 -2.75 -1.42 -8.46
N LYS A 48 -4.02 -0.97 -8.56
CA LYS A 48 -4.42 0.12 -9.45
C LYS A 48 -4.28 1.50 -8.82
N GLU A 49 -4.48 1.62 -7.51
CA GLU A 49 -4.60 2.91 -6.84
C GLU A 49 -3.50 3.10 -5.80
N THR A 50 -3.41 2.24 -4.78
CA THR A 50 -2.45 2.42 -3.68
C THR A 50 -0.99 2.30 -4.12
N ALA A 51 -0.63 1.26 -4.87
CA ALA A 51 0.76 1.01 -5.25
C ALA A 51 1.37 2.13 -6.11
N PRO A 52 0.67 2.69 -7.12
CA PRO A 52 1.14 3.87 -7.85
C PRO A 52 1.39 5.09 -6.96
N ILE A 53 0.49 5.41 -6.02
CA ILE A 53 0.65 6.57 -5.13
C ILE A 53 1.95 6.46 -4.31
N VAL A 54 2.19 5.28 -3.72
CA VAL A 54 3.40 5.03 -2.93
C VAL A 54 4.66 5.13 -3.80
N ARG A 55 4.64 4.55 -5.01
CA ARG A 55 5.79 4.62 -5.94
C ARG A 55 6.12 6.04 -6.35
N GLN A 56 5.11 6.81 -6.75
CA GLN A 56 5.26 8.21 -7.16
C GLN A 56 5.84 9.07 -6.03
N HIS A 57 5.40 8.86 -4.79
CA HIS A 57 5.96 9.55 -3.63
C HIS A 57 7.47 9.35 -3.54
N PHE A 58 7.95 8.10 -3.53
CA PHE A 58 9.38 7.82 -3.41
C PHE A 58 10.20 8.19 -4.65
N GLU A 59 9.62 8.10 -5.85
CA GLU A 59 10.25 8.62 -7.08
C GLU A 59 10.44 10.14 -7.02
N SER A 60 9.46 10.90 -6.53
CA SER A 60 9.56 12.36 -6.40
C SER A 60 10.60 12.80 -5.37
N VAL A 61 10.69 12.08 -4.24
CA VAL A 61 11.70 12.30 -3.20
C VAL A 61 13.10 12.03 -3.73
N SER A 62 13.28 10.95 -4.51
CA SER A 62 14.58 10.63 -5.11
C SER A 62 15.04 11.65 -6.15
N LYS A 63 14.13 12.37 -6.82
CA LYS A 63 14.47 13.41 -7.81
C LYS A 63 14.80 14.77 -7.18
N SER A 64 14.39 14.99 -5.94
CA SER A 64 14.59 16.26 -5.22
C SER A 64 15.85 16.26 -4.36
N LYS A 65 16.64 15.19 -4.41
CA LYS A 65 17.86 14.96 -3.64
C LYS A 65 19.04 14.78 -4.59
#